data_AF-A0A7S9GWE6-F1
#
_entry.id   AF-A0A7S9GWE6-F1
#
_cell.length_a   1.000
_cell.length_b   1.000
_cell.length_c   1.000
_cell.angle_alpha   90.00
_cell.angle_beta   90.00
_cell.angle_gamma   90.00
#
_symmetry.space_group_name_H-M   'P 1'
#
loop_
_entity.id
_entity.type
_entity.pdbx_description
1 polymer ?
#
loop_
_entity_poly.entity_id
_entity_poly.type
_entity_poly.pdbx_seq_one_letter_code
_entity_poly.pdbx_strand_id
1 'polypeptide(L)' 'MHASLNSQGTPIGAYDLLLAACALRRGLKVVTHNAREFIRVGGLGLEDWRSR' A
#
# COMPACT_ATOMS: atom_id res chain seq x y z
N MET A 1 -8.47 -15.29 8.18
CA MET A 1 -9.31 -14.06 8.27
C MET A 1 -9.22 -13.36 6.93
N HIS A 2 -10.39 -13.06 6.35
CA HIS A 2 -10.62 -12.82 4.92
C HIS A 2 -10.01 -11.52 4.41
N ALA A 3 -9.32 -11.61 3.27
CA ALA A 3 -8.83 -10.49 2.48
C ALA A 3 -10.00 -9.82 1.76
N SER A 4 -10.63 -8.86 2.43
CA SER A 4 -11.68 -8.01 1.85
C SER A 4 -11.05 -6.90 0.99
N LEU A 5 -10.51 -7.23 -0.18
CA LEU A 5 -10.01 -6.22 -1.14
C LEU A 5 -10.49 -6.43 -2.60
N ASN A 6 -11.55 -7.21 -2.81
CA ASN A 6 -12.09 -7.50 -4.14
C ASN A 6 -13.36 -6.73 -4.50
N SER A 7 -13.32 -5.40 -4.45
CA SER A 7 -14.25 -4.57 -5.23
C SER A 7 -13.67 -3.18 -5.41
N GLN A 8 -13.85 -2.63 -6.61
CA GLN A 8 -13.39 -1.32 -7.09
C GLN A 8 -12.01 -1.31 -7.78
N GLY A 9 -11.98 -1.76 -9.04
CA GLY A 9 -11.06 -1.31 -10.11
C GLY A 9 -9.56 -1.39 -9.81
N THR A 10 -8.92 -2.44 -10.35
CA THR A 10 -7.51 -2.86 -10.16
C THR A 10 -7.13 -3.07 -8.69
N PRO A 11 -7.16 -4.32 -8.16
CA PRO A 11 -6.66 -4.57 -6.81
C PRO A 11 -5.20 -4.12 -6.72
N ILE A 12 -4.81 -3.58 -5.56
CA ILE A 12 -3.38 -3.43 -5.22
C ILE A 12 -2.71 -4.75 -5.57
N GLY A 13 -1.59 -4.71 -6.29
CA GLY A 13 -0.85 -5.91 -6.67
C GLY A 13 -0.61 -6.80 -5.45
N ALA A 14 -0.69 -8.11 -5.60
CA ALA A 14 -0.52 -9.03 -4.46
C ALA A 14 0.79 -8.76 -3.69
N TYR A 15 1.86 -8.38 -4.41
CA TYR A 15 3.13 -7.96 -3.83
C TYR A 15 3.05 -6.61 -3.10
N ASP A 16 2.38 -5.61 -3.68
CA ASP A 16 2.17 -4.31 -3.06
C ASP A 16 1.34 -4.43 -1.78
N LEU A 17 0.38 -5.36 -1.73
CA LEU A 17 -0.38 -5.66 -0.52
C LEU A 17 0.50 -6.30 0.56
N LEU A 18 1.40 -7.21 0.20
CA LEU A 18 2.36 -7.81 1.13
C LEU A 18 3.36 -6.77 1.65
N LEU A 19 3.82 -5.86 0.79
CA LEU A 19 4.71 -4.77 1.15
C LEU A 19 4.02 -3.80 2.12
N ALA A 20 2.79 -3.39 1.79
CA ALA A 20 1.93 -2.58 2.63
C ALA A 20 1.69 -3.22 4.01
N ALA A 21 1.34 -4.51 4.04
CA ALA A 21 1.12 -5.24 5.28
C ALA A 21 2.39 -5.35 6.14
N CYS A 22 3.55 -5.60 5.51
CA CYS A 22 4.84 -5.63 6.21
C CYS A 22 5.19 -4.28 6.81
N ALA A 23 5.02 -3.20 6.05
CA ALA A 23 5.29 -1.84 6.49
C ALA A 23 4.34 -1.41 7.61
N LEU A 24 3.03 -1.66 7.46
CA LEU A 24 2.02 -1.37 8.46
C LEU A 24 2.30 -2.10 9.79
N ARG A 25 2.62 -3.40 9.74
CA ARG A 25 2.95 -4.18 10.93
C ARG A 25 4.21 -3.68 11.65
N ARG A 26 5.14 -3.07 10.92
CA ARG A 26 6.41 -2.57 11.48
C ARG A 26 6.37 -1.07 11.78
N GLY A 27 5.26 -0.38 11.52
CA GLY A 27 5.16 1.08 11.64
C GLY A 27 6.10 1.83 10.68
N LEU A 28 6.45 1.22 9.55
CA LEU A 28 7.34 1.79 8.54
C LEU A 28 6.53 2.51 7.46
N LYS A 29 7.17 3.49 6.81
CA LYS A 29 6.61 4.14 5.62
C LYS A 29 7.05 3.40 4.35
N VAL A 30 6.12 3.22 3.41
CA VAL A 30 6.43 2.71 2.07
C VAL A 30 6.80 3.88 1.18
N VAL A 31 8.05 3.90 0.73
CA VAL A 31 8.55 4.87 -0.24
C VAL A 31 8.39 4.27 -1.63
N THR A 32 7.50 4.79 -2.46
CA THR A 32 7.22 4.24 -3.80
C THR A 32 6.79 5.34 -4.76
N HIS A 33 7.12 5.16 -6.05
CA HIS A 33 6.72 6.08 -7.11
C HIS A 33 5.23 5.92 -7.49
N ASN A 34 4.58 4.88 -6.97
CA ASN A 34 3.18 4.57 -7.23
C ASN A 34 2.34 4.67 -5.95
N ALA A 35 2.62 5.67 -5.10
CA ALA A 35 1.95 5.86 -3.81
C ALA A 35 0.41 5.92 -3.92
N ARG A 36 -0.10 6.33 -5.08
CA ARG A 36 -1.52 6.29 -5.47
C ARG A 36 -2.19 4.91 -5.35
N GLU A 37 -1.46 3.81 -5.53
CA GLU A 37 -2.05 2.47 -5.37
C GLU A 37 -2.24 2.13 -3.90
N PHE A 38 -1.31 2.57 -3.06
CA PHE A 38 -1.27 2.26 -1.65
C PHE A 38 -2.20 3.14 -0.80
N ILE A 39 -2.74 4.23 -1.37
CA ILE A 39 -3.69 5.13 -0.68
C ILE A 39 -4.95 4.40 -0.16
N ARG A 40 -5.26 3.22 -0.72
CA ARG A 40 -6.37 2.37 -0.28
C ARG A 40 -6.07 1.62 1.02
N VAL A 41 -4.80 1.57 1.45
CA VAL A 41 -4.40 0.95 2.72
C VAL A 41 -4.45 1.98 3.83
N GLY A 42 -5.58 2.02 4.54
CA GLY A 42 -5.77 2.92 5.68
C GLY A 42 -4.71 2.73 6.76
N GLY A 43 -4.08 3.82 7.20
CA GLY A 43 -3.05 3.81 8.25
C GLY A 43 -1.62 3.48 7.77
N LEU A 44 -1.42 3.24 6.47
CA LEU A 44 -0.09 3.04 5.91
C LEU A 44 0.59 4.39 5.67
N GLY A 45 1.80 4.56 6.21
CA GLY A 45 2.63 5.71 5.89
C GLY A 45 3.16 5.59 4.46
N LEU A 46 2.91 6.60 3.63
CA LEU A 46 3.32 6.61 2.22
C LEU A 46 4.18 7.82 1.93
N GLU A 47 5.22 7.63 1.12
CA GLU A 47 6.11 8.69 0.68
C GLU A 47 6.43 8.51 -0.81
N ASP A 48 6.18 9.54 -1.61
CA ASP A 48 6.54 9.54 -3.02
C ASP A 48 7.94 10.15 -3.20
N TRP A 49 8.84 9.40 -3.82
CA TRP A 49 10.23 9.82 -4.04
C TRP A 49 10.47 10.47 -5.41
N ARG A 50 9.49 10.44 -6.33
CA ARG A 50 9.58 11.11 -7.64
C ARG A 50 9.27 12.60 -7.55
N SER A 51 8.55 13.03 -6.52
CA SER A 51 8.29 14.44 -6.21
C SER A 51 9.50 15.10 -5.52
N ARG A 52 10.72 14.85 -6.00
CA ARG A 52 11.94 15.51 -5.52
C ARG A 52 12.59 16.33 -6.63
#